data_AF-A0AAQ4FPY6-F1
#
_entry.id   AF-A0AAQ4FPY6-F1
#
_cell.length_a   1.000
_cell.length_b   1.000
_cell.length_c   1.000
_cell.angle_alpha   90.00
_cell.angle_beta   90.00
_cell.angle_gamma   90.00
#
_symmetry.space_group_name_H-M   'P 1'
#
loop_
_entity.id
_entity.type
_entity.pdbx_description
1 polymer ?
#
loop_
_entity_poly.entity_id
_entity_poly.type
_entity_poly.pdbx_seq_one_letter_code
_entity_poly.pdbx_strand_id
1 'polypeptide(L)'
;MKWLPALVVLWACLMARHGAASNESSGELELTILHTNDIHSHIEESSKYGGLCSEKDKNLSACVGGVARITSKVKELKEKYPGALFMNAGDFYQGTAWYSILKDKIVSAVMAKMGYDYICLGNHEFDDGPKGLAPFLEAMKAANVTVVNTNANFSNEAALRDIALPKSVTFTINDTKIGVVGAVLHETKVLSNPGNVTFRNDLDSIQEEAKKLDRKWYKNYRRHYSRWISSRIGNCVTGERSRYCRWRSHEHVFVPRRGLPRREQT
;
A
#
# COMPACT_ATOMS: atom_id res chain seq x y z
N MET A 1 -22.39 -20.67 -86.51
CA MET A 1 -22.30 -19.86 -85.27
C MET A 1 -23.23 -20.50 -84.25
N LYS A 2 -22.78 -21.54 -83.54
CA LYS A 2 -22.18 -21.55 -82.18
C LYS A 2 -23.13 -21.11 -81.03
N TRP A 3 -23.67 -22.14 -80.35
CA TRP A 3 -23.87 -22.37 -78.89
C TRP A 3 -24.82 -21.51 -78.02
N LEU A 4 -25.78 -22.18 -77.34
CA LEU A 4 -26.46 -21.84 -76.06
C LEU A 4 -25.44 -21.88 -74.86
N PRO A 5 -25.83 -21.67 -73.58
CA PRO A 5 -26.65 -20.65 -72.88
C PRO A 5 -25.92 -20.11 -71.61
N ALA A 6 -26.45 -19.14 -70.85
CA ALA A 6 -26.09 -18.96 -69.43
C ALA A 6 -27.14 -18.19 -68.61
N LEU A 7 -27.65 -18.88 -67.57
CA LEU A 7 -28.36 -18.32 -66.42
C LEU A 7 -27.46 -17.34 -65.65
N VAL A 8 -28.02 -16.23 -65.17
CA VAL A 8 -27.49 -15.53 -63.98
C VAL A 8 -28.64 -15.27 -63.01
N VAL A 9 -28.62 -16.07 -61.95
CA VAL A 9 -29.37 -15.94 -60.71
C VAL A 9 -28.92 -14.66 -60.01
N LEU A 10 -29.84 -13.71 -59.77
CA LEU A 10 -29.59 -12.56 -58.91
C LEU A 10 -29.59 -13.03 -57.45
N TRP A 11 -28.40 -13.30 -56.93
CA TRP A 11 -28.18 -13.64 -55.53
C TRP A 11 -27.86 -12.36 -54.74
N ALA A 12 -28.68 -12.08 -53.73
CA ALA A 12 -28.52 -10.96 -52.82
C ALA A 12 -27.20 -11.07 -52.04
N CYS A 13 -26.37 -10.03 -52.10
CA CYS A 13 -25.28 -9.81 -51.15
C CYS A 13 -25.47 -8.46 -50.47
N LEU A 14 -26.38 -8.46 -49.50
CA LEU A 14 -26.36 -7.51 -48.40
C LEU A 14 -25.08 -7.78 -47.62
N MET A 15 -24.01 -7.03 -47.90
CA MET A 15 -22.76 -7.12 -47.14
C MET A 15 -23.01 -6.55 -45.74
N ALA A 16 -23.49 -7.42 -44.85
CA ALA A 16 -23.47 -7.18 -43.42
C ALA A 16 -22.00 -7.05 -43.00
N ARG A 17 -21.53 -5.81 -42.84
CA ARG A 17 -20.33 -5.49 -42.07
C ARG A 17 -20.59 -5.89 -40.62
N HIS A 18 -20.44 -7.17 -40.33
CA HIS A 18 -20.18 -7.64 -38.97
C HIS A 18 -18.78 -7.15 -38.62
N GLY A 19 -18.72 -5.93 -38.08
CA GLY A 19 -17.58 -5.55 -37.26
C GLY A 19 -17.47 -6.61 -36.18
N ALA A 20 -16.38 -7.37 -36.19
CA ALA A 20 -16.04 -8.25 -35.09
C ALA A 20 -15.94 -7.36 -33.85
N ALA A 21 -16.99 -7.37 -33.03
CA ALA A 21 -16.90 -6.86 -31.68
C ALA A 21 -15.85 -7.73 -31.00
N SER A 22 -14.66 -7.19 -30.81
CA SER A 22 -13.67 -7.77 -29.90
C SER A 22 -14.38 -7.90 -28.55
N ASN A 23 -14.68 -9.12 -28.18
CA ASN A 23 -15.24 -9.46 -26.89
C ASN A 23 -14.09 -9.27 -25.90
N GLU A 24 -13.84 -8.02 -25.47
CA GLU A 24 -12.98 -7.74 -24.34
C GLU A 24 -13.66 -8.37 -23.12
N SER A 25 -13.24 -9.59 -22.80
CA SER A 25 -13.46 -10.12 -21.47
C SER A 25 -12.70 -9.21 -20.52
N SER A 26 -13.37 -8.22 -19.93
CA SER A 26 -12.83 -7.48 -18.79
C SER A 26 -12.65 -8.49 -17.67
N GLY A 27 -11.48 -9.12 -17.60
CA GLY A 27 -11.15 -10.11 -16.59
C GLY A 27 -11.41 -9.52 -15.21
N GLU A 28 -11.97 -10.31 -14.29
CA GLU A 28 -12.15 -9.84 -12.93
C GLU A 28 -10.78 -9.47 -12.34
N LEU A 29 -10.64 -8.23 -11.85
CA LEU A 29 -9.42 -7.81 -11.16
C LEU A 29 -9.29 -8.61 -9.86
N GLU A 30 -8.30 -9.50 -9.83
CA GLU A 30 -7.79 -10.14 -8.62
C GLU A 30 -6.46 -9.47 -8.24
N LEU A 31 -6.42 -8.91 -7.04
CA LEU A 31 -5.24 -8.26 -6.48
C LEU A 31 -5.07 -8.71 -5.03
N THR A 32 -3.93 -9.35 -4.74
CA THR A 32 -3.55 -9.74 -3.39
C THR A 32 -2.64 -8.68 -2.79
N ILE A 33 -3.04 -8.15 -1.63
CA ILE A 33 -2.26 -7.21 -0.86
C ILE A 33 -1.98 -7.85 0.50
N LEU A 34 -0.71 -8.09 0.77
CA LEU A 34 -0.16 -8.43 2.06
C LEU A 34 0.25 -7.12 2.72
N HIS A 35 -0.11 -6.90 3.98
CA HIS A 35 0.27 -5.67 4.64
C HIS A 35 0.62 -5.87 6.11
N THR A 36 1.42 -4.94 6.61
CA THR A 36 1.70 -4.74 8.04
C THR A 36 1.58 -3.26 8.37
N ASN A 37 1.40 -2.96 9.64
CA ASN A 37 1.41 -1.61 10.18
C ASN A 37 1.83 -1.71 11.65
N ASP A 38 2.40 -0.64 12.20
CA ASP A 38 2.66 -0.51 13.65
C ASP A 38 3.48 -1.68 14.19
N ILE A 39 4.50 -2.07 13.42
CA ILE A 39 5.43 -3.13 13.84
C ILE A 39 6.16 -2.70 15.10
N HIS A 40 6.38 -1.38 15.30
CA HIS A 40 6.98 -0.83 16.52
C HIS A 40 8.19 -1.64 17.01
N SER A 41 9.08 -1.94 16.06
CA SER A 41 10.33 -2.67 16.30
C SER A 41 10.16 -3.99 17.06
N HIS A 42 9.00 -4.65 16.95
CA HIS A 42 8.81 -6.06 17.30
C HIS A 42 9.48 -6.96 16.24
N ILE A 43 10.82 -6.86 16.19
CA ILE A 43 11.68 -7.64 15.29
C ILE A 43 11.65 -9.11 15.69
N GLU A 44 11.72 -9.38 16.99
CA GLU A 44 11.55 -10.69 17.58
C GLU A 44 10.08 -11.03 17.78
N GLU A 45 9.81 -12.32 17.97
CA GLU A 45 8.49 -12.76 18.42
C GLU A 45 8.12 -12.15 19.78
N SER A 46 6.83 -11.95 19.98
CA SER A 46 6.28 -11.30 21.17
C SER A 46 5.25 -12.21 21.82
N SER A 47 4.92 -11.94 23.08
CA SER A 47 3.73 -12.56 23.68
C SER A 47 2.46 -12.07 22.96
N LYS A 48 1.34 -12.78 23.14
CA LYS A 48 0.05 -12.37 22.55
C LYS A 48 -0.45 -10.99 22.97
N TYR A 49 0.18 -10.36 23.96
CA TYR A 49 -0.14 -9.01 24.44
C TYR A 49 0.88 -7.96 23.98
N GLY A 50 1.79 -8.30 23.07
CA GLY A 50 2.83 -7.37 22.58
C GLY A 50 4.00 -7.18 23.56
N GLY A 51 4.13 -8.03 24.58
CA GLY A 51 5.29 -8.02 25.47
C GLY A 51 6.40 -8.95 25.01
N LEU A 52 7.47 -9.07 25.80
CA LEU A 52 8.52 -10.08 25.56
C LEU A 52 7.91 -11.49 25.55
N CYS A 53 8.33 -12.30 24.58
CA CYS A 53 8.04 -13.73 24.53
C CYS A 53 8.90 -14.45 25.59
N SER A 54 8.28 -14.88 26.70
CA SER A 54 8.98 -15.58 27.77
C SER A 54 9.26 -17.05 27.43
N GLU A 55 10.19 -17.71 28.14
CA GLU A 55 10.41 -19.15 27.98
C GLU A 55 9.13 -19.98 28.21
N LYS A 56 8.25 -19.52 29.10
CA LYS A 56 6.94 -20.14 29.30
C LYS A 56 6.08 -20.03 28.04
N ASP A 57 6.06 -18.87 27.39
CA ASP A 57 5.29 -18.66 26.16
C ASP A 57 5.84 -19.52 25.01
N LYS A 58 7.18 -19.64 24.91
CA LYS A 58 7.84 -20.52 23.93
C LYS A 58 7.47 -21.98 24.13
N ASN A 59 7.56 -22.47 25.37
CA ASN A 59 7.20 -23.85 25.71
C ASN A 59 5.71 -24.17 25.41
N LEU A 60 4.84 -23.16 25.45
CA LEU A 60 3.43 -23.28 25.10
C LEU A 60 3.13 -22.95 23.63
N SER A 61 4.16 -22.66 22.81
CA SER A 61 4.00 -22.17 21.43
C SER A 61 3.04 -20.97 21.32
N ALA A 62 3.02 -20.11 22.35
CA ALA A 62 2.10 -18.99 22.50
C ALA A 62 2.66 -17.66 21.98
N CYS A 63 3.93 -17.63 21.52
CA CYS A 63 4.54 -16.44 20.95
C CYS A 63 4.02 -16.17 19.54
N VAL A 64 3.87 -14.90 19.20
CA VAL A 64 3.25 -14.40 17.97
C VAL A 64 4.16 -13.38 17.29
N GLY A 65 3.93 -13.16 16.00
CA GLY A 65 4.62 -12.11 15.25
C GLY A 65 6.12 -12.37 15.09
N GLY A 66 6.89 -11.28 15.14
CA GLY A 66 8.31 -11.27 14.78
C GLY A 66 8.52 -11.21 13.26
N VAL A 67 9.50 -10.43 12.85
CA VAL A 67 9.79 -10.16 11.44
C VAL A 67 10.14 -11.43 10.67
N ALA A 68 10.87 -12.37 11.29
CA ALA A 68 11.26 -13.62 10.64
C ALA A 68 10.03 -14.47 10.25
N ARG A 69 9.00 -14.49 11.11
CA ARG A 69 7.76 -15.23 10.86
C ARG A 69 6.91 -14.52 9.80
N ILE A 70 6.80 -13.20 9.89
CA ILE A 70 6.13 -12.37 8.89
C ILE A 70 6.76 -12.60 7.51
N THR A 71 8.08 -12.50 7.41
CA THR A 71 8.81 -12.64 6.14
C THR A 71 8.66 -14.04 5.56
N SER A 72 8.73 -15.09 6.41
CA SER A 72 8.47 -16.47 5.99
C SER A 72 7.07 -16.64 5.41
N LYS A 73 6.04 -16.08 6.09
CA LYS A 73 4.65 -16.16 5.62
C LYS A 73 4.43 -15.35 4.35
N VAL A 74 5.05 -14.17 4.22
CA VAL A 74 4.99 -13.36 3.01
C VAL A 74 5.60 -14.10 1.83
N LYS A 75 6.73 -14.79 2.01
CA LYS A 75 7.33 -15.61 0.96
C LYS A 75 6.38 -16.72 0.49
N GLU A 76 5.81 -17.48 1.42
CA GLU A 76 4.80 -18.52 1.13
C GLU A 76 3.60 -17.93 0.36
N LEU A 77 3.08 -16.78 0.80
CA LEU A 77 1.93 -16.13 0.17
C LEU A 77 2.26 -15.55 -1.21
N LYS A 78 3.46 -15.00 -1.41
CA LYS A 78 3.92 -14.53 -2.74
C LYS A 78 4.11 -15.67 -3.73
N GLU A 79 4.53 -16.87 -3.27
CA GLU A 79 4.58 -18.08 -4.09
C GLU A 79 3.16 -18.56 -4.47
N LYS A 80 2.22 -18.49 -3.53
CA LYS A 80 0.82 -18.90 -3.75
C LYS A 80 0.02 -17.93 -4.61
N TYR A 81 0.31 -16.63 -4.51
CA TYR A 81 -0.38 -15.55 -5.21
C TYR A 81 0.63 -14.74 -6.02
N PRO A 82 0.99 -15.19 -7.24
CA PRO A 82 1.88 -14.44 -8.11
C PRO A 82 1.38 -13.01 -8.34
N GLY A 83 2.24 -12.02 -8.14
CA GLY A 83 1.87 -10.60 -8.23
C GLY A 83 1.29 -10.00 -6.96
N ALA A 84 1.26 -10.74 -5.84
CA ALA A 84 0.90 -10.18 -4.54
C ALA A 84 1.89 -9.07 -4.12
N LEU A 85 1.34 -7.95 -3.65
CA LEU A 85 2.11 -6.82 -3.13
C LEU A 85 2.26 -6.94 -1.62
N PHE A 86 3.44 -6.63 -1.10
CA PHE A 86 3.70 -6.54 0.33
C PHE A 86 3.97 -5.10 0.74
N MET A 87 3.17 -4.58 1.66
CA MET A 87 3.16 -3.15 1.99
C MET A 87 3.26 -2.89 3.49
N ASN A 88 3.87 -1.76 3.88
CA ASN A 88 3.86 -1.29 5.27
C ASN A 88 3.14 0.06 5.36
N ALA A 89 2.23 0.23 6.33
CA ALA A 89 1.45 1.46 6.48
C ALA A 89 2.09 2.52 7.41
N GLY A 90 3.32 2.31 7.88
CA GLY A 90 4.05 3.19 8.80
C GLY A 90 4.23 2.59 10.20
N ASP A 91 4.93 3.34 11.04
CA ASP A 91 5.19 3.05 12.45
C ASP A 91 5.96 1.72 12.67
N PHE A 92 7.04 1.56 11.91
CA PHE A 92 8.05 0.53 12.21
C PHE A 92 8.99 0.99 13.33
N TYR A 93 9.23 2.29 13.41
CA TYR A 93 10.04 2.93 14.44
C TYR A 93 9.43 2.79 15.84
N GLN A 94 10.27 3.01 16.84
CA GLN A 94 9.93 2.96 18.27
C GLN A 94 9.45 1.57 18.75
N GLY A 95 9.22 1.40 20.07
CA GLY A 95 8.45 0.29 20.65
C GLY A 95 9.25 -0.68 21.50
N THR A 96 10.45 -1.08 21.07
CA THR A 96 11.30 -2.03 21.81
C THR A 96 12.73 -1.52 22.03
N ALA A 97 13.51 -2.27 22.81
CA ALA A 97 14.93 -1.98 23.03
C ALA A 97 15.76 -1.98 21.73
N TRP A 98 15.30 -2.72 20.70
CA TRP A 98 15.94 -2.73 19.39
C TRP A 98 16.07 -1.32 18.81
N TYR A 99 14.96 -0.59 18.76
CA TYR A 99 14.97 0.80 18.28
C TYR A 99 15.70 1.74 19.23
N SER A 100 15.48 1.56 20.54
CA SER A 100 16.09 2.44 21.55
C SER A 100 17.63 2.45 21.48
N ILE A 101 18.23 1.30 21.18
CA ILE A 101 19.70 1.13 21.13
C ILE A 101 20.25 1.33 19.71
N LEU A 102 19.63 0.72 18.71
CA LEU A 102 20.18 0.65 17.35
C LEU A 102 19.54 1.63 16.36
N LYS A 103 18.43 2.26 16.74
CA LYS A 103 17.80 3.36 16.00
C LYS A 103 17.44 2.96 14.56
N ASP A 104 17.56 3.90 13.63
CA ASP A 104 17.29 3.71 12.20
C ASP A 104 18.08 2.53 11.60
N LYS A 105 19.27 2.22 12.13
CA LYS A 105 20.15 1.21 11.54
C LYS A 105 19.54 -0.19 11.55
N ILE A 106 18.95 -0.60 12.67
CA ILE A 106 18.32 -1.92 12.75
C ILE A 106 17.05 -1.97 11.92
N VAL A 107 16.20 -0.94 11.99
CA VAL A 107 14.95 -0.87 11.24
C VAL A 107 15.22 -0.92 9.74
N SER A 108 16.18 -0.12 9.27
CA SER A 108 16.57 -0.07 7.86
C SER A 108 17.13 -1.41 7.38
N ALA A 109 18.05 -2.01 8.14
CA ALA A 109 18.65 -3.30 7.79
C ALA A 109 17.61 -4.43 7.72
N VAL A 110 16.63 -4.40 8.62
CA VAL A 110 15.54 -5.36 8.67
C VAL A 110 14.55 -5.14 7.52
N MET A 111 13.99 -3.93 7.39
CA MET A 111 12.99 -3.62 6.37
C MET A 111 13.52 -3.82 4.94
N ALA A 112 14.80 -3.51 4.70
CA ALA A 112 15.46 -3.78 3.42
C ALA A 112 15.48 -5.27 3.04
N LYS A 113 15.40 -6.18 4.02
CA LYS A 113 15.39 -7.64 3.81
C LYS A 113 13.99 -8.25 3.82
N MET A 114 12.98 -7.53 4.28
CA MET A 114 11.59 -8.04 4.37
C MET A 114 10.90 -8.15 3.00
N GLY A 115 11.42 -7.48 1.96
CA GLY A 115 10.86 -7.54 0.62
C GLY A 115 9.54 -6.77 0.45
N TYR A 116 9.42 -5.63 1.15
CA TYR A 116 8.34 -4.67 0.93
C TYR A 116 8.42 -4.07 -0.46
N ASP A 117 7.28 -3.93 -1.12
CA ASP A 117 7.16 -3.25 -2.41
C ASP A 117 6.93 -1.74 -2.20
N TYR A 118 6.04 -1.40 -1.25
CA TYR A 118 5.67 -0.02 -0.94
C TYR A 118 5.54 0.19 0.56
N ILE A 119 6.02 1.34 1.05
CA ILE A 119 5.83 1.73 2.44
C ILE A 119 5.29 3.17 2.54
N CYS A 120 4.43 3.40 3.52
CA CYS A 120 3.99 4.72 3.95
C CYS A 120 4.82 5.12 5.21
N LEU A 121 5.02 6.41 5.43
CA LEU A 121 5.59 6.91 6.70
C LEU A 121 4.48 7.03 7.75
N GLY A 122 4.76 6.58 8.96
CA GLY A 122 4.02 6.88 10.18
C GLY A 122 4.62 8.06 10.93
N ASN A 123 4.05 8.39 12.09
CA ASN A 123 4.57 9.49 12.90
C ASN A 123 5.88 9.10 13.60
N HIS A 124 6.04 7.84 14.00
CA HIS A 124 7.24 7.42 14.73
C HIS A 124 8.51 7.41 13.89
N GLU A 125 8.38 7.38 12.55
CA GLU A 125 9.51 7.59 11.64
C GLU A 125 10.19 8.96 11.82
N PHE A 126 9.55 9.90 12.51
CA PHE A 126 10.08 11.23 12.82
C PHE A 126 10.60 11.37 14.27
N ASP A 127 10.65 10.30 15.08
CA ASP A 127 10.94 10.39 16.53
C ASP A 127 12.35 10.91 16.83
N ASP A 128 13.35 10.45 16.07
CA ASP A 128 14.73 10.95 16.16
C ASP A 128 14.99 12.10 15.14
N GLY A 129 13.90 12.68 14.64
CA GLY A 129 13.85 13.80 13.73
C GLY A 129 14.44 13.55 12.34
N PRO A 130 14.62 14.62 11.56
CA PRO A 130 15.07 14.53 10.16
C PRO A 130 16.41 13.80 9.98
N LYS A 131 17.31 13.89 10.97
CA LYS A 131 18.59 13.17 10.95
C LYS A 131 18.45 11.66 11.16
N GLY A 132 17.42 11.21 11.88
CA GLY A 132 17.08 9.80 12.01
C GLY A 132 16.33 9.26 10.78
N LEU A 133 15.49 10.08 10.16
CA LEU A 133 14.69 9.68 8.99
C LEU A 133 15.51 9.60 7.68
N ALA A 134 16.42 10.55 7.45
CA ALA A 134 17.22 10.61 6.22
C ALA A 134 17.96 9.30 5.86
N PRO A 135 18.76 8.68 6.77
CA PRO A 135 19.46 7.44 6.45
C PRO A 135 18.51 6.28 6.16
N PHE A 136 17.34 6.24 6.81
CA PHE A 136 16.32 5.24 6.53
C PHE A 136 15.74 5.38 5.12
N LEU A 137 15.41 6.60 4.68
CA LEU A 137 14.89 6.82 3.33
C LEU A 137 15.91 6.42 2.25
N GLU A 138 17.19 6.72 2.47
CA GLU A 138 18.27 6.28 1.57
C GLU A 138 18.43 4.76 1.57
N ALA A 139 18.31 4.11 2.74
CA ALA A 139 18.37 2.65 2.83
C ALA A 139 17.18 1.97 2.12
N MET A 140 15.96 2.51 2.24
CA MET A 140 14.79 2.00 1.53
C MET A 140 14.95 2.14 0.01
N LYS A 141 15.44 3.29 -0.45
CA LYS A 141 15.77 3.52 -1.85
C LYS A 141 16.83 2.53 -2.36
N ALA A 142 17.91 2.32 -1.61
CA ALA A 142 18.96 1.35 -1.96
C ALA A 142 18.44 -0.09 -2.01
N ALA A 143 17.41 -0.41 -1.22
CA ALA A 143 16.76 -1.71 -1.18
C ALA A 143 15.61 -1.88 -2.20
N ASN A 144 15.41 -0.91 -3.12
CA ASN A 144 14.28 -0.85 -4.06
C ASN A 144 12.89 -0.89 -3.38
N VAL A 145 12.80 -0.39 -2.15
CA VAL A 145 11.54 -0.22 -1.43
C VAL A 145 11.01 1.19 -1.68
N THR A 146 9.83 1.33 -2.27
CA THR A 146 9.30 2.65 -2.61
C THR A 146 8.54 3.25 -1.43
N VAL A 147 9.04 4.37 -0.90
CA VAL A 147 8.34 5.16 0.13
C VAL A 147 7.40 6.15 -0.56
N VAL A 148 6.10 6.09 -0.26
CA VAL A 148 5.09 7.01 -0.82
C VAL A 148 4.61 8.02 0.21
N ASN A 149 4.58 9.30 -0.15
CA ASN A 149 4.06 10.35 0.72
C ASN A 149 3.52 11.55 -0.07
N THR A 150 2.25 11.87 0.13
CA THR A 150 1.59 13.00 -0.54
C THR A 150 1.69 14.32 0.22
N ASN A 151 1.78 14.27 1.55
CA ASN A 151 1.41 15.40 2.43
C ASN A 151 2.56 15.95 3.28
N ALA A 152 3.68 15.25 3.42
CA ALA A 152 4.91 15.74 4.03
C ALA A 152 5.71 16.57 3.01
N ASN A 153 6.20 17.73 3.44
CA ASN A 153 7.05 18.59 2.63
C ASN A 153 8.40 18.80 3.32
N PHE A 154 9.46 18.32 2.67
CA PHE A 154 10.84 18.35 3.16
C PHE A 154 11.62 19.60 2.75
N SER A 155 11.05 20.49 1.94
CA SER A 155 11.80 21.60 1.31
C SER A 155 12.48 22.55 2.31
N ASN A 156 11.91 22.69 3.52
CA ASN A 156 12.45 23.55 4.57
C ASN A 156 13.36 22.82 5.57
N GLU A 157 13.60 21.52 5.37
CA GLU A 157 14.36 20.68 6.28
C GLU A 157 15.69 20.26 5.64
N ALA A 158 16.81 20.77 6.15
CA ALA A 158 18.11 20.62 5.53
C ALA A 158 18.54 19.16 5.36
N ALA A 159 18.18 18.27 6.29
CA ALA A 159 18.54 16.85 6.21
C ALA A 159 17.70 16.06 5.17
N LEU A 160 16.55 16.60 4.74
CA LEU A 160 15.58 15.88 3.90
C LEU A 160 15.27 16.59 2.57
N ARG A 161 15.64 17.87 2.40
CA ARG A 161 15.23 18.71 1.25
C ARG A 161 15.63 18.15 -0.12
N ASP A 162 16.69 17.35 -0.18
CA ASP A 162 17.21 16.75 -1.41
C ASP A 162 16.61 15.34 -1.67
N ILE A 163 15.78 14.84 -0.75
CA ILE A 163 15.07 13.56 -0.86
C ILE A 163 13.68 13.81 -1.45
N ALA A 164 13.45 13.29 -2.66
CA ALA A 164 12.16 13.33 -3.31
C ALA A 164 11.41 12.00 -3.13
N LEU A 165 10.26 12.03 -2.46
CA LEU A 165 9.36 10.88 -2.36
C LEU A 165 8.24 10.99 -3.40
N PRO A 166 7.90 9.91 -4.12
CA PRO A 166 6.72 9.89 -4.96
C PRO A 166 5.46 10.10 -4.11
N LYS A 167 4.58 10.99 -4.58
CA LYS A 167 3.25 11.17 -3.99
C LYS A 167 2.37 9.95 -4.22
N SER A 168 2.53 9.34 -5.39
CA SER A 168 1.84 8.12 -5.77
C SER A 168 2.68 7.29 -6.74
N VAL A 169 2.36 6.00 -6.83
CA VAL A 169 2.89 5.08 -7.85
C VAL A 169 1.71 4.46 -8.59
N THR A 170 1.86 4.18 -9.88
CA THR A 170 0.82 3.50 -10.66
C THR A 170 1.37 2.34 -11.44
N PHE A 171 0.58 1.27 -11.56
CA PHE A 171 0.85 0.11 -12.40
C PHE A 171 -0.48 -0.43 -12.95
N THR A 172 -0.45 -1.38 -13.86
CA THR A 172 -1.65 -1.96 -14.49
C THR A 172 -1.68 -3.47 -14.30
N ILE A 173 -2.84 -4.02 -13.94
CA ILE A 173 -3.11 -5.46 -13.88
C ILE A 173 -4.37 -5.71 -14.71
N ASN A 174 -4.27 -6.57 -15.73
CA ASN A 174 -5.39 -6.93 -16.62
C ASN A 174 -6.17 -5.67 -17.09
N ASP A 175 -5.44 -4.73 -17.69
CA ASP A 175 -5.94 -3.43 -18.18
C ASP A 175 -6.55 -2.50 -17.11
N THR A 176 -6.52 -2.90 -15.85
CA THR A 176 -6.95 -2.08 -14.72
C THR A 176 -5.76 -1.33 -14.13
N LYS A 177 -5.79 0.00 -14.24
CA LYS A 177 -4.80 0.87 -13.63
C LYS A 177 -5.00 0.93 -12.11
N ILE A 178 -3.97 0.55 -11.38
CA ILE A 178 -3.88 0.60 -9.93
C ILE A 178 -2.98 1.76 -9.53
N GLY A 179 -3.42 2.56 -8.56
CA GLY A 179 -2.61 3.60 -7.93
C GLY A 179 -2.33 3.24 -6.48
N VAL A 180 -1.13 3.55 -5.99
CA VAL A 180 -0.74 3.48 -4.58
C VAL A 180 -0.42 4.90 -4.13
N VAL A 181 -1.12 5.38 -3.11
CA VAL A 181 -1.00 6.75 -2.59
C VAL A 181 -0.76 6.69 -1.10
N GLY A 182 0.28 7.33 -0.58
CA GLY A 182 0.59 7.33 0.86
C GLY A 182 0.41 8.70 1.52
N ALA A 183 0.08 8.71 2.81
CA ALA A 183 0.12 9.91 3.63
C ALA A 183 0.42 9.54 5.09
N VAL A 184 1.03 10.49 5.79
CA VAL A 184 1.26 10.44 7.23
C VAL A 184 0.27 11.37 7.93
N LEU A 185 -0.06 11.13 9.20
CA LEU A 185 -0.95 12.01 9.96
C LEU A 185 -0.44 13.46 9.95
N HIS A 186 -1.33 14.42 9.71
CA HIS A 186 -0.95 15.83 9.76
C HIS A 186 -0.59 16.28 11.18
N GLU A 187 -1.06 15.56 12.20
CA GLU A 187 -0.70 15.73 13.61
C GLU A 187 0.74 15.26 13.93
N THR A 188 1.48 14.67 12.99
CA THR A 188 2.89 14.28 13.21
C THR A 188 3.76 15.42 13.73
N LYS A 189 3.43 16.67 13.37
CA LYS A 189 4.06 17.89 13.92
C LYS A 189 3.98 18.04 15.44
N VAL A 190 3.02 17.39 16.09
CA VAL A 190 2.84 17.38 17.56
C VAL A 190 3.01 15.98 18.17
N LEU A 191 2.93 14.91 17.38
CA LEU A 191 3.07 13.53 17.85
C LEU A 191 4.52 13.02 17.84
N SER A 192 5.43 13.75 17.20
CA SER A 192 6.83 13.35 17.04
C SER A 192 7.74 14.58 16.87
N ASN A 193 8.98 14.40 16.37
CA ASN A 193 10.01 15.45 16.30
C ASN A 193 10.42 15.80 14.85
N PRO A 194 9.49 16.20 13.95
CA PRO A 194 9.77 16.28 12.52
C PRO A 194 10.63 17.48 12.07
N GLY A 195 11.12 18.31 12.99
CA GLY A 195 11.91 19.51 12.66
C GLY A 195 11.10 20.49 11.80
N ASN A 196 11.68 20.93 10.68
CA ASN A 196 11.03 21.88 9.78
C ASN A 196 10.14 21.23 8.71
N VAL A 197 9.90 19.92 8.79
CA VAL A 197 8.97 19.25 7.90
C VAL A 197 7.54 19.72 8.19
N THR A 198 6.86 20.20 7.15
CA THR A 198 5.45 20.61 7.25
C THR A 198 4.54 19.54 6.70
N PHE A 199 3.38 19.34 7.35
CA PHE A 199 2.38 18.36 6.93
C PHE A 199 1.09 19.06 6.51
N ARG A 200 0.66 18.81 5.27
CA ARG A 200 -0.69 19.14 4.83
C ARG A 200 -1.69 18.19 5.47
N ASN A 201 -2.96 18.59 5.53
CA ASN A 201 -4.04 17.68 5.89
C ASN A 201 -3.96 16.41 5.01
N ASP A 202 -3.89 15.27 5.67
CA ASP A 202 -3.68 13.95 5.08
C ASP A 202 -4.81 13.59 4.09
N LEU A 203 -6.05 13.90 4.45
CA LEU A 203 -7.22 13.60 3.62
C LEU A 203 -7.29 14.45 2.38
N ASP A 204 -7.10 15.75 2.52
CA ASP A 204 -7.10 16.68 1.40
C ASP A 204 -5.99 16.31 0.42
N SER A 205 -4.80 15.98 0.94
CA SER A 205 -3.65 15.57 0.14
C SER A 205 -3.90 14.27 -0.63
N ILE A 206 -4.46 13.23 0.03
CA ILE A 206 -4.85 11.98 -0.64
C ILE A 206 -5.91 12.28 -1.72
N GLN A 207 -6.91 13.09 -1.42
CA GLN A 207 -7.98 13.44 -2.36
C GLN A 207 -7.49 14.22 -3.57
N GLU A 208 -6.52 15.12 -3.38
CA GLU A 208 -5.91 15.85 -4.48
C GLU A 208 -5.09 14.95 -5.38
N GLU A 209 -4.26 14.11 -4.80
CA GLU A 209 -3.48 13.14 -5.58
C GLU A 209 -4.41 12.16 -6.31
N ALA A 210 -5.52 11.82 -5.66
CA ALA A 210 -6.56 11.00 -6.25
C ALA A 210 -7.16 11.54 -7.54
N LYS A 211 -7.51 12.82 -7.52
CA LYS A 211 -8.04 13.50 -8.71
C LYS A 211 -7.07 13.45 -9.88
N LYS A 212 -5.76 13.51 -9.61
CA LYS A 212 -4.73 13.50 -10.66
C LYS A 212 -4.57 12.13 -11.28
N LEU A 213 -4.64 11.08 -10.47
CA LEU A 213 -4.54 9.71 -10.95
C LEU A 213 -5.74 9.34 -11.82
N ASP A 214 -6.94 9.73 -11.39
CA ASP A 214 -8.17 9.61 -12.19
C ASP A 214 -9.32 10.49 -11.64
N ARG A 215 -9.95 11.29 -12.51
CA ARG A 215 -11.13 12.10 -12.17
C ARG A 215 -12.36 11.27 -11.83
N LYS A 216 -12.53 10.07 -12.40
CA LYS A 216 -13.62 9.14 -12.04
C LYS A 216 -13.38 8.52 -10.67
N TRP A 217 -12.14 8.13 -10.37
CA TRP A 217 -11.68 7.71 -9.04
C TRP A 217 -12.09 8.72 -7.94
N TYR A 218 -11.81 10.01 -8.13
CA TYR A 218 -12.16 11.04 -7.15
C TYR A 218 -13.68 11.19 -6.89
N LYS A 219 -14.51 11.17 -7.94
CA LYS A 219 -15.97 11.35 -7.80
C LYS A 219 -16.59 10.22 -6.96
N ASN A 220 -16.07 9.00 -7.10
CA ASN A 220 -16.52 7.84 -6.33
C ASN A 220 -16.01 7.86 -4.89
N TYR A 221 -14.74 8.25 -4.66
CA TYR A 221 -14.17 8.43 -3.32
C TYR A 221 -15.04 9.37 -2.45
N ARG A 222 -15.41 10.54 -2.98
CA ARG A 222 -16.18 11.56 -2.25
C ARG A 222 -17.57 11.08 -1.80
N ARG A 223 -18.18 10.11 -2.50
CA ARG A 223 -19.53 9.58 -2.18
C ARG A 223 -19.55 8.61 -1.00
N HIS A 224 -18.43 7.95 -0.72
CA HIS A 224 -18.29 6.99 0.38
C HIS A 224 -17.60 7.59 1.62
N TYR A 225 -16.92 8.71 1.44
CA TYR A 225 -16.19 9.42 2.49
C TYR A 225 -17.10 10.08 3.55
N SER A 226 -18.26 10.59 3.13
CA SER A 226 -19.22 11.29 4.02
C SER A 226 -19.93 10.38 5.04
N ARG A 227 -19.80 9.06 4.93
CA ARG A 227 -20.54 8.08 5.76
C ARG A 227 -19.74 7.50 6.93
N TRP A 228 -18.45 7.88 7.06
CA TRP A 228 -17.50 7.36 8.05
C TRP A 228 -16.69 8.47 8.72
N ILE A 229 -17.31 9.65 8.88
CA ILE A 229 -16.73 10.77 9.64
C ILE A 229 -16.75 10.41 11.13
N SER A 230 -15.70 9.73 11.58
CA SER A 230 -15.10 9.88 12.91
C SER A 230 -13.75 9.15 12.92
N SER A 231 -12.71 9.87 13.33
CA SER A 231 -11.32 9.46 13.61
C SER A 231 -10.34 9.09 12.45
N ARG A 232 -9.41 10.04 12.23
CA ARG A 232 -7.92 9.98 12.18
C ARG A 232 -7.26 8.89 11.32
N ILE A 233 -6.41 9.31 10.38
CA ILE A 233 -6.13 8.55 9.15
C ILE A 233 -4.66 8.71 8.66
N GLY A 234 -3.88 7.63 8.66
CA GLY A 234 -2.76 7.42 7.72
C GLY A 234 -3.10 6.21 6.85
N ASN A 235 -3.02 6.29 5.51
CA ASN A 235 -3.26 5.09 4.67
C ASN A 235 -2.48 5.06 3.36
N CYS A 236 -2.36 3.83 2.85
CA CYS A 236 -2.16 3.53 1.44
C CYS A 236 -3.50 3.10 0.76
N VAL A 237 -3.87 3.58 -0.46
CA VAL A 237 -5.19 3.32 -1.13
C VAL A 237 -5.02 2.86 -2.60
N THR A 238 -5.88 1.95 -3.10
CA THR A 238 -5.95 1.45 -4.51
C THR A 238 -7.38 1.48 -5.15
N GLY A 239 -7.52 1.51 -6.51
CA GLY A 239 -8.79 1.60 -7.31
C GLY A 239 -8.91 0.52 -8.43
N GLU A 240 -9.97 0.29 -9.24
CA GLU A 240 -11.24 0.99 -9.60
C GLU A 240 -12.53 0.09 -9.57
N ARG A 241 -13.68 0.76 -9.75
CA ARG A 241 -15.10 0.36 -9.95
C ARG A 241 -15.92 -0.35 -8.88
N SER A 242 -15.34 -1.06 -7.90
CA SER A 242 -16.18 -1.65 -6.83
C SER A 242 -15.49 -1.92 -5.48
N ARG A 243 -14.17 -1.71 -5.36
CA ARG A 243 -13.41 -2.15 -4.18
C ARG A 243 -12.32 -1.14 -3.81
N TYR A 244 -12.64 -0.20 -2.91
CA TYR A 244 -11.62 0.61 -2.23
C TYR A 244 -11.06 -0.20 -1.06
N CYS A 245 -9.74 -0.41 -1.01
CA CYS A 245 -9.05 -0.96 0.15
C CYS A 245 -8.27 0.15 0.84
N ARG A 246 -8.50 0.31 2.14
CA ARG A 246 -7.89 1.34 2.98
C ARG A 246 -7.21 0.64 4.16
N TRP A 247 -5.95 0.94 4.37
CA TRP A 247 -5.11 0.33 5.41
C TRP A 247 -4.70 1.39 6.42
N ARG A 248 -5.00 1.20 7.70
CA ARG A 248 -4.71 2.18 8.77
C ARG A 248 -3.50 1.70 9.58
N SER A 249 -2.67 2.63 10.07
CA SER A 249 -1.64 2.34 11.08
C SER A 249 -2.09 2.79 12.48
N HIS A 250 -2.31 4.09 12.63
CA HIS A 250 -2.33 4.76 13.93
C HIS A 250 -3.47 4.43 14.90
N GLU A 251 -4.44 3.63 14.49
CA GLU A 251 -5.35 2.98 15.42
C GLU A 251 -5.02 1.49 15.29
N HIS A 252 -4.54 0.83 16.36
CA HIS A 252 -4.35 -0.63 16.45
C HIS A 252 -5.70 -1.36 16.35
N VAL A 253 -6.42 -1.12 15.26
CA VAL A 253 -7.80 -1.50 15.01
C VAL A 253 -7.75 -2.81 14.28
N PHE A 254 -8.04 -3.86 15.04
CA PHE A 254 -8.49 -5.10 14.48
C PHE A 254 -9.86 -4.85 13.82
N VAL A 255 -10.00 -5.09 12.52
CA VAL A 255 -11.27 -4.95 11.79
C VAL A 255 -11.92 -6.33 11.65
N PRO A 256 -12.77 -6.78 12.60
CA PRO A 256 -13.58 -7.97 12.39
C PRO A 256 -14.69 -7.69 11.35
N ARG A 257 -14.92 -8.69 10.48
CA ARG A 257 -15.78 -8.64 9.28
C ARG A 257 -17.16 -7.98 9.47
N ARG A 258 -17.53 -7.12 8.52
CA ARG A 258 -18.86 -7.09 7.86
C ARG A 258 -18.74 -6.68 6.38
N GLY A 259 -19.17 -7.53 5.44
CA GLY A 259 -19.79 -7.07 4.19
C GLY A 259 -19.16 -7.34 2.81
N LEU A 260 -18.00 -8.00 2.67
CA LEU A 260 -17.47 -8.47 1.36
C LEU A 260 -16.66 -9.77 1.53
N PRO A 261 -16.66 -10.70 0.55
CA PRO A 261 -15.84 -11.91 0.61
C PRO A 261 -14.37 -11.55 0.32
N ARG A 262 -13.62 -11.19 1.35
CA ARG A 262 -12.15 -11.35 1.36
C ARG A 262 -11.82 -12.68 2.00
N ARG A 263 -11.11 -13.56 1.29
CA ARG A 263 -10.51 -14.76 1.88
C ARG A 263 -9.19 -14.33 2.53
N GLU A 264 -9.24 -14.00 3.80
CA GLU A 264 -8.03 -13.92 4.63
C GLU A 264 -7.60 -15.34 5.00
N GLN A 265 -6.33 -15.65 4.76
CA GLN A 265 -5.66 -16.78 5.41
C GLN A 265 -4.74 -16.18 6.46
N THR A 266 -5.05 -16.48 7.72
CA THR A 266 -4.16 -16.23 8.88
C THR A 266 -2.88 -17.04 8.77
#